data_AF-A0AAV6ZF06-F1
#
_entry.id   AF-A0AAV6ZF06-F1
#
_cell.length_a   1.000
_cell.length_b   1.000
_cell.length_c   1.000
_cell.angle_alpha   90.00
_cell.angle_beta   90.00
_cell.angle_gamma   90.00
#
_symmetry.space_group_name_H-M   'P 1'
#
loop_
_entity.id
_entity.type
_entity.pdbx_description
1 polymer ?
#
loop_
_entity_poly.entity_id
_entity_poly.type
_entity_poly.pdbx_seq_one_letter_code
_entity_poly.pdbx_strand_id
1 'polypeptide(L)'
;MSQPSSHSSLTSEEMSRGLAVEKFDMVKKWGINTYKCTKQLISERFGRGSRTVDLELETQIELLRDTKRKYEGVLQLARALTAHFYNLVQTQRALGDAFSDLSQKSPELQEEFGYNAETQKLLCKNGETLLGAVNFFVSSINTLINKTMEDTLMTVKQYETARLEYDAYRADLEELSLGPRDAATLCRIEVAQQNFQAHRIKYEKLRGDVTIKLRFLQENKVR
;
A
#
# COMPACT_ATOMS: atom_id res chain seq x y z
N MET A 1 -7.31 60.77 -27.09
CA MET A 1 -8.58 60.17 -26.62
C MET A 1 -8.42 58.67 -26.69
N SER A 2 -8.47 58.00 -25.55
CA SER A 2 -8.18 56.57 -25.36
C SER A 2 -9.43 55.74 -25.67
N GLN A 3 -9.29 54.66 -26.46
CA GLN A 3 -10.33 53.64 -26.65
C GLN A 3 -9.94 52.32 -25.96
N PRO A 4 -10.92 51.54 -25.47
CA PRO A 4 -10.72 50.62 -24.37
C PRO A 4 -10.39 49.18 -24.81
N SER A 5 -9.52 48.56 -24.02
CA SER A 5 -9.23 47.13 -23.97
C SER A 5 -10.37 46.37 -23.27
N SER A 6 -11.38 45.92 -24.01
CA SER A 6 -12.56 45.23 -23.43
C SER A 6 -12.77 43.79 -23.93
N HIS A 7 -11.96 43.30 -24.87
CA HIS A 7 -12.20 41.99 -25.51
C HIS A 7 -11.45 40.81 -24.87
N SER A 8 -10.48 41.03 -23.98
CA SER A 8 -9.71 39.95 -23.32
C SER A 8 -10.32 39.46 -22.00
N SER A 9 -11.24 40.21 -21.39
CA SER A 9 -11.79 39.92 -20.06
C SER A 9 -13.00 38.97 -20.11
N LEU A 10 -13.81 39.04 -21.17
CA LEU A 10 -15.02 38.23 -21.34
C LEU A 10 -14.71 36.72 -21.49
N THR A 11 -13.64 36.38 -22.21
CA THR A 11 -13.22 34.99 -22.43
C THR A 11 -12.67 34.32 -21.17
N SER A 12 -12.05 35.10 -20.27
CA SER A 12 -11.51 34.62 -19.00
C SER A 12 -12.61 34.33 -17.98
N GLU A 13 -13.67 35.16 -17.94
CA GLU A 13 -14.83 34.94 -17.06
C GLU A 13 -15.68 33.75 -17.51
N GLU A 14 -15.90 33.57 -18.82
CA GLU A 14 -16.62 32.41 -19.38
C GLU A 14 -15.86 31.10 -19.12
N MET A 15 -14.53 31.10 -19.31
CA MET A 15 -13.67 29.96 -18.96
C MET A 15 -13.72 29.64 -17.47
N SER A 16 -13.69 30.67 -16.61
CA SER A 16 -13.78 30.51 -15.16
C SER A 16 -15.13 29.97 -14.70
N ARG A 17 -16.22 30.41 -15.34
CA ARG A 17 -17.58 29.87 -15.10
C ARG A 17 -17.70 28.42 -15.56
N GLY A 18 -17.14 28.07 -16.73
CA GLY A 18 -17.10 26.69 -17.22
C GLY A 18 -16.37 25.75 -16.24
N LEU A 19 -15.19 26.17 -15.75
CA LEU A 19 -14.43 25.41 -14.75
C LEU A 19 -15.18 25.27 -13.41
N ALA A 20 -15.94 26.30 -13.00
CA ALA A 20 -16.74 26.24 -11.79
C ALA A 20 -17.90 25.24 -11.91
N VAL A 21 -18.56 25.19 -13.07
CA VAL A 21 -19.64 24.23 -13.36
C VAL A 21 -19.12 22.80 -13.38
N GLU A 22 -18.00 22.53 -14.06
CA GLU A 22 -17.39 21.19 -14.07
C GLU A 22 -16.99 20.71 -12.67
N LYS A 23 -16.41 21.60 -11.86
CA LYS A 23 -16.08 21.29 -10.46
C LYS A 23 -17.33 20.99 -9.64
N PHE A 24 -18.40 21.77 -9.83
CA PHE A 24 -19.67 21.53 -9.15
C PHE A 24 -20.27 20.16 -9.52
N ASP A 25 -20.28 19.82 -10.81
CA ASP A 25 -20.77 18.53 -11.29
C ASP A 25 -19.92 17.36 -10.76
N MET A 26 -18.60 17.55 -10.68
CA MET A 26 -17.70 16.56 -10.07
C MET A 26 -18.02 16.33 -8.59
N VAL A 27 -18.25 17.40 -7.81
CA VAL A 27 -18.64 17.31 -6.39
C VAL A 27 -20.00 16.62 -6.24
N LYS A 28 -20.97 16.96 -7.10
CA LYS A 28 -22.30 16.34 -7.11
C LYS A 28 -22.20 14.84 -7.41
N LYS A 29 -21.46 14.46 -8.45
CA LYS A 29 -21.25 13.05 -8.82
C LYS A 29 -20.54 12.28 -7.71
N TRP A 30 -19.53 12.89 -7.09
CA TRP A 30 -18.82 12.32 -5.94
C TRP A 30 -19.76 12.11 -4.74
N GLY A 31 -20.62 13.08 -4.41
CA GLY A 31 -21.59 12.97 -3.33
C GLY A 31 -22.60 11.85 -3.55
N ILE A 32 -23.14 11.74 -4.77
CA ILE A 32 -24.06 10.65 -5.16
C ILE A 32 -23.35 9.29 -5.06
N ASN A 33 -22.14 9.18 -5.60
CA ASN A 33 -21.36 7.95 -5.56
C ASN A 33 -21.08 7.51 -4.12
N THR A 34 -20.65 8.45 -3.28
CA THR A 34 -20.34 8.22 -1.86
C THR A 34 -21.58 7.75 -1.11
N TYR A 35 -22.72 8.39 -1.32
CA TYR A 35 -23.99 7.97 -0.72
C TYR A 35 -24.37 6.54 -1.13
N LYS A 36 -24.35 6.23 -2.44
CA LYS A 36 -24.66 4.90 -2.96
C LYS A 36 -23.74 3.82 -2.38
N CYS A 37 -22.43 4.06 -2.38
CA CYS A 37 -21.46 3.13 -1.82
C CYS A 37 -21.64 2.95 -0.31
N THR A 38 -21.99 4.01 0.42
CA THR A 38 -22.26 3.94 1.86
C THR A 38 -23.52 3.13 2.14
N LYS A 39 -24.61 3.37 1.38
CA LYS A 39 -25.85 2.57 1.45
C LYS A 39 -25.56 1.10 1.19
N GLN A 40 -24.79 0.80 0.14
CA GLN A 40 -24.40 -0.56 -0.22
C GLN A 40 -23.55 -1.23 0.87
N LEU A 41 -22.51 -0.56 1.38
CA LEU A 41 -21.63 -1.08 2.42
C LEU A 41 -22.41 -1.43 3.70
N ILE A 42 -23.32 -0.54 4.11
CA ILE A 42 -24.18 -0.77 5.27
C ILE A 42 -25.12 -1.96 4.99
N SER A 43 -25.72 -2.01 3.80
CA SER A 43 -26.61 -3.10 3.40
C SER A 43 -25.91 -4.47 3.41
N GLU A 44 -24.68 -4.55 2.89
CA GLU A 44 -23.84 -5.76 2.96
C GLU A 44 -23.57 -6.19 4.40
N ARG A 45 -23.22 -5.25 5.29
CA ARG A 45 -22.94 -5.54 6.70
C ARG A 45 -24.14 -6.08 7.46
N PHE A 46 -25.36 -5.65 7.11
CA PHE A 46 -26.60 -6.15 7.71
C PHE A 46 -27.18 -7.38 7.00
N GLY A 47 -26.49 -7.94 6.00
CA GLY A 47 -26.95 -9.10 5.23
C GLY A 47 -28.15 -8.81 4.33
N ARG A 48 -28.41 -7.54 4.02
CA ARG A 48 -29.53 -7.08 3.19
C ARG A 48 -29.11 -6.71 1.76
N GLY A 49 -27.81 -6.57 1.50
CA GLY A 49 -27.24 -6.20 0.20
C GLY A 49 -26.61 -7.39 -0.52
N SER A 50 -26.77 -7.45 -1.84
CA SER A 50 -26.06 -8.42 -2.67
C SER A 50 -24.59 -8.04 -2.77
N ARG A 51 -23.70 -8.97 -2.39
CA ARG A 51 -22.24 -8.78 -2.39
C ARG A 51 -21.63 -9.56 -3.54
N THR A 52 -20.85 -8.91 -4.40
CA THR A 52 -20.04 -9.63 -5.38
C THR A 52 -18.83 -10.25 -4.67
N VAL A 53 -18.61 -11.54 -4.91
CA VAL A 53 -17.58 -12.36 -4.27
C VAL A 53 -16.76 -13.09 -5.33
N ASP A 54 -15.44 -13.03 -5.20
CA ASP A 54 -14.49 -13.86 -5.94
C ASP A 54 -13.65 -14.62 -4.91
N LEU A 55 -14.07 -15.85 -4.59
CA LEU A 55 -13.47 -16.64 -3.51
C LEU A 55 -11.99 -16.94 -3.75
N GLU A 56 -11.62 -17.20 -5.01
CA GLU A 56 -10.23 -17.50 -5.36
C GLU A 56 -9.37 -16.25 -5.16
N LEU A 57 -9.81 -15.11 -5.69
CA LEU A 57 -9.05 -13.87 -5.56
C LEU A 57 -8.98 -13.39 -4.10
N GLU A 58 -10.07 -13.50 -3.34
CA GLU A 58 -10.09 -13.19 -1.90
C GLU A 58 -9.10 -14.06 -1.12
N THR A 59 -9.03 -15.35 -1.43
CA THR A 59 -8.08 -16.27 -0.80
C THR A 59 -6.63 -15.86 -1.11
N GLN A 60 -6.33 -15.51 -2.37
CA GLN A 60 -5.00 -15.06 -2.76
C GLN A 60 -4.61 -13.72 -2.11
N ILE A 61 -5.55 -12.79 -2.00
CA ILE A 61 -5.35 -11.51 -1.30
C ILE A 61 -5.06 -11.74 0.19
N GLU A 62 -5.81 -12.63 0.84
CA GLU A 62 -5.59 -12.92 2.26
C GLU A 62 -4.24 -13.59 2.50
N LEU A 63 -3.85 -14.52 1.64
CA LEU A 63 -2.51 -15.11 1.67
C LEU A 63 -1.40 -14.06 1.51
N LEU A 64 -1.60 -13.05 0.64
CA LEU A 64 -0.68 -11.93 0.51
C LEU A 64 -0.60 -11.12 1.83
N ARG A 65 -1.74 -10.76 2.43
CA ARG A 65 -1.79 -10.03 3.71
C ARG A 65 -1.12 -10.82 4.84
N ASP A 66 -1.38 -12.12 4.92
CA ASP A 66 -0.72 -13.03 5.87
C ASP A 66 0.79 -13.06 5.68
N THR A 67 1.24 -13.21 4.43
CA THR A 67 2.67 -13.24 4.11
C THR A 67 3.34 -11.92 4.47
N LYS A 68 2.70 -10.79 4.15
CA LYS A 68 3.20 -9.45 4.52
C LYS A 68 3.39 -9.34 6.03
N ARG A 69 2.38 -9.71 6.82
CA ARG A 69 2.44 -9.70 8.31
C ARG A 69 3.58 -10.56 8.85
N LYS A 70 3.80 -11.74 8.27
CA LYS A 70 4.93 -12.62 8.66
C LYS A 70 6.28 -11.96 8.35
N TYR A 71 6.43 -11.36 7.18
CA TYR A 71 7.67 -10.67 6.81
C TYR A 71 7.92 -9.41 7.65
N GLU A 72 6.87 -8.68 8.05
CA GLU A 72 6.99 -7.56 9.00
C GLU A 72 7.52 -8.04 10.37
N GLY A 73 7.04 -9.18 10.86
CA GLY A 73 7.57 -9.81 12.08
C GLY A 73 9.06 -10.17 11.96
N VAL A 74 9.47 -10.80 10.84
CA VAL A 74 10.88 -11.11 10.56
C VAL A 74 11.72 -9.82 10.48
N LEU A 75 11.22 -8.79 9.80
CA LEU A 75 11.90 -7.50 9.68
C LEU A 75 12.10 -6.83 11.05
N GLN A 76 11.12 -6.90 11.94
CA GLN A 76 11.22 -6.39 13.30
C GLN A 76 12.31 -7.12 14.09
N LEU A 77 12.31 -8.46 14.05
CA LEU A 77 13.34 -9.26 14.72
C LEU A 77 14.74 -9.00 14.16
N ALA A 78 14.87 -8.88 12.83
CA ALA A 78 16.15 -8.59 12.18
C ALA A 78 16.69 -7.21 12.59
N ARG A 79 15.82 -6.18 12.69
CA ARG A 79 16.22 -4.86 13.21
C ARG A 79 16.68 -4.91 14.66
N ALA A 80 15.97 -5.63 15.51
CA ALA A 80 16.37 -5.82 16.90
C ALA A 80 17.73 -6.54 17.00
N LEU A 81 17.91 -7.60 16.22
CA LEU A 81 19.18 -8.33 16.13
C LEU A 81 20.32 -7.41 15.69
N THR A 82 20.13 -6.62 14.63
CA THR A 82 21.14 -5.65 14.17
C THR A 82 21.53 -4.67 15.26
N ALA A 83 20.56 -4.12 15.99
CA ALA A 83 20.82 -3.16 17.06
C ALA A 83 21.60 -3.80 18.22
N HIS A 84 21.19 -4.98 18.68
CA HIS A 84 21.90 -5.71 19.74
C HIS A 84 23.32 -6.09 19.31
N PHE A 85 23.46 -6.59 18.08
CA PHE A 85 24.74 -7.04 17.56
C PHE A 85 25.69 -5.87 17.32
N TYR A 86 25.18 -4.70 16.92
CA TYR A 86 25.96 -3.47 16.86
C TYR A 86 26.55 -3.11 18.23
N ASN A 87 25.72 -3.12 19.28
CA ASN A 87 26.19 -2.84 20.64
C ASN A 87 27.23 -3.86 21.10
N LEU A 88 27.02 -5.16 20.80
CA LEU A 88 27.98 -6.20 21.11
C LEU A 88 29.35 -5.92 20.47
N VAL A 89 29.38 -5.60 19.18
CA VAL A 89 30.61 -5.30 18.44
C VAL A 89 31.31 -4.06 19.03
N GLN A 90 30.58 -3.03 19.44
CA GLN A 90 31.19 -1.87 20.11
C GLN A 90 31.81 -2.24 21.47
N THR A 91 31.14 -3.08 22.25
CA THR A 91 31.69 -3.58 23.53
C THR A 91 32.90 -4.47 23.31
N GLN A 92 32.88 -5.35 22.31
CA GLN A 92 34.04 -6.17 21.94
C GLN A 92 35.25 -5.30 21.57
N ARG A 93 35.03 -4.18 20.86
CA ARG A 93 36.10 -3.23 20.52
C ARG A 93 36.72 -2.61 21.76
N ALA A 94 35.89 -2.03 22.63
CA ALA A 94 36.36 -1.43 23.88
C ALA A 94 37.09 -2.45 24.78
N LEU A 95 36.60 -3.69 24.83
CA LEU A 95 37.22 -4.77 25.58
C LEU A 95 38.57 -5.21 24.98
N GLY A 96 38.67 -5.28 23.66
CA GLY A 96 39.92 -5.56 22.96
C GLY A 96 40.99 -4.48 23.17
N ASP A 97 40.58 -3.21 23.22
CA ASP A 97 41.47 -2.08 23.52
C ASP A 97 41.95 -2.15 24.98
N ALA A 98 41.06 -2.43 25.93
CA ALA A 98 41.41 -2.60 27.35
C ALA A 98 42.38 -3.78 27.57
N PHE A 99 42.15 -4.92 26.92
CA PHE A 99 43.09 -6.04 26.97
C PHE A 99 44.44 -5.71 26.33
N SER A 100 44.46 -4.93 25.24
CA SER A 100 45.73 -4.49 24.64
C SER A 100 46.53 -3.61 25.59
N ASP A 101 45.87 -2.69 26.30
CA ASP A 101 46.50 -1.81 27.28
C ASP A 101 47.06 -2.59 28.48
N LEU A 102 46.30 -3.55 29.01
CA LEU A 102 46.76 -4.42 30.11
C LEU A 102 47.91 -5.32 29.70
N SER A 103 47.89 -5.88 28.49
CA SER A 103 48.99 -6.69 27.95
C SER A 103 50.32 -5.92 27.93
N GLN A 104 50.28 -4.62 27.60
CA GLN A 104 51.47 -3.76 27.58
C GLN A 104 51.96 -3.34 28.97
N LYS A 105 51.06 -3.26 29.95
CA LYS A 105 51.34 -2.72 31.30
C LYS A 105 51.60 -3.79 32.36
N SER A 106 51.23 -5.05 32.10
CA SER A 106 51.39 -6.19 33.02
C SER A 106 52.20 -7.30 32.37
N PRO A 107 53.55 -7.22 32.40
CA PRO A 107 54.44 -8.22 31.79
C PRO A 107 54.18 -9.65 32.25
N GLU A 108 53.77 -9.83 33.51
CA GLU A 108 53.44 -11.12 34.11
C GLU A 108 52.19 -11.80 33.53
N LEU A 109 51.33 -11.04 32.82
CA LEU A 109 50.09 -11.53 32.18
C LEU A 109 50.00 -11.10 30.71
N GLN A 110 51.14 -10.75 30.11
CA GLN A 110 51.18 -10.14 28.79
C GLN A 110 50.56 -11.05 27.72
N GLU A 111 50.85 -12.35 27.76
CA GLU A 111 50.42 -13.32 26.74
C GLU A 111 48.91 -13.56 26.82
N GLU A 112 48.36 -13.70 28.04
CA GLU A 112 46.95 -13.94 28.32
C GLU A 112 46.09 -12.75 27.90
N PHE A 113 46.52 -11.54 28.26
CA PHE A 113 45.83 -10.32 27.81
C PHE A 113 46.00 -10.08 26.31
N GLY A 114 47.19 -10.35 25.77
CA GLY A 114 47.47 -10.19 24.34
C GLY A 114 46.61 -11.10 23.47
N TYR A 115 46.51 -12.38 23.83
CA TYR A 115 45.68 -13.36 23.13
C TYR A 115 44.18 -12.97 23.16
N ASN A 116 43.69 -12.55 24.33
CA ASN A 116 42.30 -12.10 24.46
C ASN A 116 42.03 -10.81 23.67
N ALA A 117 42.98 -9.87 23.65
CA ALA A 117 42.88 -8.64 22.85
C ALA A 117 42.72 -8.94 21.36
N GLU A 118 43.59 -9.79 20.81
CA GLU A 118 43.54 -10.16 19.38
C GLU A 118 42.26 -10.94 19.04
N THR A 119 41.79 -11.80 19.95
CA THR A 119 40.51 -12.49 19.79
C THR A 119 39.34 -11.50 19.70
N GLN A 120 39.28 -10.50 20.59
CA GLN A 120 38.23 -9.48 20.54
C GLN A 120 38.29 -8.62 19.28
N LYS A 121 39.49 -8.21 18.84
CA LYS A 121 39.67 -7.45 17.59
C LYS A 121 39.22 -8.27 16.36
N LEU A 122 39.53 -9.57 16.33
CA LEU A 122 39.08 -10.45 15.26
C LEU A 122 37.56 -10.60 15.24
N LEU A 123 36.93 -10.80 16.40
CA LEU A 123 35.48 -10.86 16.53
C LEU A 123 34.81 -9.56 16.06
N CYS A 124 35.37 -8.39 16.40
CA CYS A 124 34.89 -7.11 15.91
C CYS A 124 34.88 -7.03 14.37
N LYS A 125 36.02 -7.36 13.74
CA LYS A 125 36.15 -7.31 12.27
C LYS A 125 35.14 -8.22 11.58
N ASN A 126 34.95 -9.43 12.11
CA ASN A 126 33.96 -10.37 11.58
C ASN A 126 32.53 -9.87 11.84
N GLY A 127 32.30 -9.29 13.02
CA GLY A 127 31.03 -8.69 13.41
C GLY A 127 30.60 -7.53 12.51
N GLU A 128 31.53 -6.65 12.12
CA GLU A 128 31.24 -5.56 11.18
C GLU A 128 30.80 -6.07 9.81
N THR A 129 31.44 -7.14 9.32
CA THR A 129 31.06 -7.79 8.05
C THR A 129 29.65 -8.36 8.13
N LEU A 130 29.34 -9.08 9.22
CA LEU A 130 28.02 -9.64 9.45
C LEU A 130 26.96 -8.54 9.64
N LEU A 131 27.27 -7.45 10.36
CA LEU A 131 26.38 -6.28 10.49
C LEU A 131 26.03 -5.69 9.12
N GLY A 132 27.00 -5.59 8.21
CA GLY A 132 26.75 -5.17 6.83
C GLY A 132 25.74 -6.08 6.13
N ALA A 133 25.92 -7.39 6.22
CA ALA A 133 25.03 -8.37 5.61
C ALA A 133 23.59 -8.31 6.19
N VAL A 134 23.44 -8.22 7.52
CA VAL A 134 22.12 -8.13 8.16
C VAL A 134 21.44 -6.79 7.81
N ASN A 135 22.17 -5.68 7.76
CA ASN A 135 21.62 -4.40 7.30
C ASN A 135 21.13 -4.44 5.86
N PHE A 136 21.89 -5.09 4.97
CA PHE A 136 21.46 -5.32 3.59
C PHE A 136 20.18 -6.16 3.52
N PHE A 137 20.09 -7.23 4.31
CA PHE A 137 18.87 -8.03 4.44
C PHE A 137 17.67 -7.19 4.91
N VAL A 138 17.84 -6.40 5.99
CA VAL A 138 16.80 -5.51 6.52
C VAL A 138 16.30 -4.54 5.46
N SER A 139 17.21 -3.91 4.70
CA SER A 139 16.87 -2.97 3.62
C SER A 139 16.10 -3.66 2.48
N SER A 140 16.54 -4.85 2.09
CA SER A 140 15.95 -5.64 1.01
C SER A 140 14.53 -6.09 1.36
N ILE A 141 14.33 -6.65 2.57
CA ILE A 141 13.00 -7.05 3.06
C ILE A 141 12.10 -5.84 3.25
N ASN A 142 12.61 -4.72 3.78
CA ASN A 142 11.84 -3.49 3.89
C ASN A 142 11.34 -2.99 2.54
N THR A 143 12.17 -3.08 1.50
CA THR A 143 11.78 -2.72 0.12
C THR A 143 10.69 -3.65 -0.40
N LEU A 144 10.86 -4.97 -0.23
CA LEU A 144 9.85 -5.96 -0.65
C LEU A 144 8.49 -5.68 0.01
N ILE A 145 8.46 -5.45 1.32
CA ILE A 145 7.21 -5.23 2.09
C ILE A 145 6.60 -3.86 1.75
N ASN A 146 7.37 -2.78 1.92
CA ASN A 146 6.83 -1.42 1.94
C ASN A 146 6.76 -0.76 0.56
N LYS A 147 7.38 -1.35 -0.46
CA LYS A 147 7.25 -0.89 -1.85
C LYS A 147 6.54 -1.92 -2.71
N THR A 148 7.11 -3.12 -2.84
CA THR A 148 6.64 -4.11 -3.82
C THR A 148 5.28 -4.72 -3.43
N MET A 149 5.11 -5.19 -2.20
CA MET A 149 3.83 -5.72 -1.73
C MET A 149 2.79 -4.61 -1.57
N GLU A 150 3.19 -3.43 -1.08
CA GLU A 150 2.26 -2.31 -0.92
C GLU A 150 1.69 -1.83 -2.26
N ASP A 151 2.48 -1.79 -3.33
CA ASP A 151 1.98 -1.46 -4.67
C ASP A 151 0.86 -2.42 -5.13
N THR A 152 0.99 -3.71 -4.84
CA THR A 152 -0.05 -4.70 -5.13
C THR A 152 -1.28 -4.49 -4.24
N LEU A 153 -1.08 -4.24 -2.94
CA LEU A 153 -2.17 -3.98 -2.00
C LEU A 153 -2.92 -2.68 -2.29
N MET A 154 -2.27 -1.67 -2.87
CA MET A 154 -2.94 -0.46 -3.34
C MET A 154 -3.90 -0.76 -4.50
N THR A 155 -3.51 -1.63 -5.43
CA THR A 155 -4.43 -2.09 -6.50
C THR A 155 -5.57 -2.93 -5.93
N VAL A 156 -5.32 -3.76 -4.90
CA VAL A 156 -6.39 -4.47 -4.18
C VAL A 156 -7.40 -3.50 -3.56
N LYS A 157 -6.95 -2.42 -2.90
CA LYS A 157 -7.86 -1.39 -2.34
C LYS A 157 -8.72 -0.73 -3.44
N GLN A 158 -8.13 -0.46 -4.61
CA GLN A 158 -8.86 0.08 -5.76
C GLN A 158 -9.89 -0.91 -6.28
N TYR A 159 -9.53 -2.19 -6.39
CA TYR A 159 -10.44 -3.27 -6.75
C TYR A 159 -11.61 -3.39 -5.76
N GLU A 160 -11.36 -3.40 -4.45
CA GLU A 160 -12.39 -3.48 -3.42
C GLU A 160 -13.36 -2.28 -3.49
N THR A 161 -12.82 -1.08 -3.76
CA THR A 161 -13.62 0.13 -3.98
C THR A 161 -14.48 0.02 -5.24
N ALA A 162 -13.91 -0.43 -6.36
CA ALA A 162 -14.65 -0.60 -7.61
C ALA A 162 -15.72 -1.69 -7.53
N ARG A 163 -15.47 -2.76 -6.77
CA ARG A 163 -16.45 -3.81 -6.45
C ARG A 163 -17.64 -3.23 -5.66
N LEU A 164 -17.37 -2.41 -4.64
CA LEU A 164 -18.41 -1.75 -3.85
C LEU A 164 -19.25 -0.79 -4.71
N GLU A 165 -18.61 -0.01 -5.58
CA GLU A 165 -19.30 0.84 -6.55
C GLU A 165 -20.15 0.00 -7.50
N TYR A 166 -19.60 -1.07 -8.09
CA TYR A 166 -20.33 -1.97 -8.97
C TYR A 166 -21.60 -2.53 -8.31
N ASP A 167 -21.47 -3.04 -7.08
CA ASP A 167 -22.61 -3.56 -6.31
C ASP A 167 -23.65 -2.46 -6.01
N ALA A 168 -23.20 -1.25 -5.68
CA ALA A 168 -24.08 -0.13 -5.38
C ALA A 168 -24.89 0.34 -6.61
N TYR A 169 -24.27 0.40 -7.79
CA TYR A 169 -24.98 0.76 -9.03
C TYR A 169 -25.83 -0.39 -9.59
N ARG A 170 -25.47 -1.65 -9.29
CA ARG A 170 -26.34 -2.80 -9.56
C ARG A 170 -27.64 -2.68 -8.76
N ALA A 171 -27.52 -2.47 -7.45
CA ALA A 171 -28.67 -2.34 -6.56
C ALA A 171 -29.58 -1.16 -6.94
N ASP A 172 -29.01 -0.01 -7.31
CA ASP A 172 -29.77 1.17 -7.76
C ASP A 172 -30.55 0.90 -9.06
N LEU A 173 -29.94 0.20 -10.02
CA LEU A 173 -30.60 -0.20 -11.26
C LEU A 173 -31.73 -1.21 -11.01
N GLU A 174 -31.52 -2.19 -10.13
CA GLU A 174 -32.52 -3.16 -9.73
C GLU A 174 -33.71 -2.47 -9.04
N GLU A 175 -33.44 -1.55 -8.09
CA GLU A 175 -34.45 -0.77 -7.37
C GLU A 175 -35.30 0.09 -8.32
N LEU A 176 -34.67 0.78 -9.27
CA LEU A 176 -35.37 1.57 -10.29
C LEU A 176 -36.19 0.70 -11.25
N SER A 177 -35.73 -0.52 -11.55
CA SER A 177 -36.40 -1.44 -12.47
C SER A 177 -37.69 -2.03 -11.90
N LEU A 178 -37.84 -2.05 -10.58
CA LEU A 178 -39.05 -2.47 -9.87
C LEU A 178 -40.12 -1.37 -9.79
N GLY A 179 -39.76 -0.12 -10.14
CA GLY A 179 -40.68 1.02 -10.11
C GLY A 179 -41.65 1.08 -11.30
N PRO A 180 -42.58 2.06 -11.30
CA PRO A 180 -43.51 2.31 -12.40
C PRO A 180 -42.80 2.58 -13.73
N ARG A 181 -43.39 2.14 -14.86
CA ARG A 181 -42.79 2.28 -16.20
C ARG A 181 -43.30 3.53 -16.95
N ASP A 182 -43.32 4.67 -16.27
CA ASP A 182 -43.61 5.95 -16.92
C ASP A 182 -42.39 6.49 -17.71
N ALA A 183 -42.62 7.46 -18.59
CA ALA A 183 -41.59 8.00 -19.48
C ALA A 183 -40.38 8.60 -18.72
N ALA A 184 -40.61 9.23 -17.56
CA ALA A 184 -39.54 9.81 -16.75
C ALA A 184 -38.68 8.71 -16.10
N THR A 185 -39.32 7.63 -15.63
CA THR A 185 -38.64 6.49 -15.02
C THR A 185 -37.85 5.70 -16.06
N LEU A 186 -38.38 5.52 -17.28
CA LEU A 186 -37.64 4.89 -18.39
C LEU A 186 -36.34 5.64 -18.72
N CYS A 187 -36.38 6.97 -18.78
CA CYS A 187 -35.18 7.79 -18.97
C CYS A 187 -34.15 7.60 -17.84
N ARG A 188 -34.61 7.56 -16.58
CA ARG A 188 -33.73 7.29 -15.42
C ARG A 188 -33.12 5.89 -15.44
N ILE A 189 -33.87 4.89 -15.87
CA ILE A 189 -33.39 3.51 -16.02
C ILE A 189 -32.29 3.44 -17.08
N GLU A 190 -32.45 4.14 -18.22
CA GLU A 190 -31.41 4.18 -19.26
C GLU A 190 -30.11 4.79 -18.73
N VAL A 191 -30.18 5.90 -18.00
CA VAL A 191 -29.02 6.51 -17.35
C VAL A 191 -28.41 5.59 -16.29
N ALA A 192 -29.23 4.91 -15.47
CA ALA A 192 -28.75 3.95 -14.49
C ALA A 192 -28.04 2.76 -15.15
N GLN A 193 -28.56 2.27 -16.27
CA GLN A 193 -27.98 1.19 -17.07
C GLN A 193 -26.59 1.58 -17.58
N GLN A 194 -26.44 2.79 -18.14
CA GLN A 194 -25.14 3.28 -18.62
C GLN A 194 -24.12 3.38 -17.47
N ASN A 195 -24.51 3.92 -16.32
CA ASN A 195 -23.64 4.01 -15.15
C ASN A 195 -23.25 2.62 -14.62
N PHE A 196 -24.20 1.70 -14.53
CA PHE A 196 -23.93 0.31 -14.14
C PHE A 196 -22.89 -0.35 -15.04
N GLN A 197 -23.03 -0.23 -16.37
CA GLN A 197 -22.05 -0.79 -17.31
C GLN A 197 -20.66 -0.14 -17.15
N ALA A 198 -20.58 1.16 -16.91
CA ALA A 198 -19.32 1.84 -16.67
C ALA A 198 -18.60 1.31 -15.41
N HIS A 199 -19.34 1.12 -14.31
CA HIS A 199 -18.77 0.56 -13.08
C HIS A 199 -18.44 -0.93 -13.20
N ARG A 200 -19.21 -1.70 -13.99
CA ARG A 200 -18.89 -3.09 -14.32
C ARG A 200 -17.55 -3.21 -15.05
N ILE A 201 -17.33 -2.42 -16.10
CA ILE A 201 -16.07 -2.43 -16.86
C ILE A 201 -14.88 -2.06 -15.95
N LYS A 202 -15.05 -1.03 -15.10
CA LYS A 202 -14.03 -0.64 -14.12
C LYS A 202 -13.69 -1.77 -13.15
N TYR A 203 -14.71 -2.44 -12.61
CA TYR A 203 -14.55 -3.59 -11.71
C TYR A 203 -13.83 -4.76 -12.39
N GLU A 204 -14.28 -5.16 -13.58
CA GLU A 204 -13.69 -6.28 -14.34
C GLU A 204 -12.22 -6.00 -14.71
N LYS A 205 -11.91 -4.76 -15.10
CA LYS A 205 -10.53 -4.33 -15.35
C LYS A 205 -9.65 -4.47 -14.09
N LEU A 206 -10.08 -3.88 -12.97
CA LEU A 206 -9.30 -3.92 -11.72
C LEU A 206 -9.17 -5.34 -11.16
N ARG A 207 -10.18 -6.19 -11.36
CA ARG A 207 -10.09 -7.63 -11.05
C ARG A 207 -8.94 -8.27 -11.82
N GLY A 208 -8.85 -8.02 -13.14
CA GLY A 208 -7.74 -8.48 -13.98
C GLY A 208 -6.38 -7.93 -13.52
N ASP A 209 -6.31 -6.63 -13.23
CA ASP A 209 -5.09 -5.96 -12.77
C ASP A 209 -4.56 -6.59 -11.46
N VAL A 210 -5.44 -6.87 -10.48
CA VAL A 210 -5.06 -7.56 -9.23
C VAL A 210 -4.52 -8.96 -9.52
N THR A 211 -5.21 -9.75 -10.34
CA THR A 211 -4.77 -11.11 -10.69
C THR A 211 -3.37 -11.12 -11.32
N ILE A 212 -3.11 -10.16 -12.23
CA ILE A 212 -1.80 -10.02 -12.87
C ILE A 212 -0.73 -9.62 -11.85
N LYS A 213 -1.01 -8.61 -11.01
CA LYS A 213 -0.05 -8.16 -9.99
C LYS A 213 0.26 -9.25 -8.96
N LEU A 214 -0.73 -10.02 -8.51
CA LEU A 214 -0.51 -11.14 -7.60
C LEU A 214 0.40 -12.21 -8.22
N ARG A 215 0.21 -12.53 -9.51
CA ARG A 215 1.07 -13.46 -10.24
C ARG A 215 2.51 -12.95 -10.33
N PHE A 216 2.71 -11.70 -10.77
CA PHE A 216 4.06 -11.12 -10.84
C PHE A 216 4.72 -11.01 -9.47
N LEU A 217 3.97 -10.71 -8.43
CA LEU A 217 4.51 -10.67 -7.07
C LEU A 217 4.96 -12.06 -6.62
N GLN A 218 4.22 -13.10 -6.96
CA GLN A 218 4.60 -14.48 -6.66
C GLN A 218 5.86 -14.90 -7.41
N GLU A 219 5.99 -14.53 -8.69
CA GLU A 219 7.20 -14.80 -9.50
C GLU A 219 8.43 -14.06 -8.96
N ASN A 220 8.26 -12.80 -8.52
CA ASN A 220 9.35 -12.00 -7.96
C ASN A 220 9.76 -12.42 -6.54
N LYS A 221 8.92 -13.16 -5.79
CA LYS A 221 9.27 -13.70 -4.47
C LYS A 221 10.23 -14.89 -4.51
N VAL A 222 10.37 -15.56 -5.66
CA VAL A 222 11.12 -16.83 -5.82
C VAL A 222 12.57 -16.59 -6.28
N ARG A 223 12.98 -15.33 -6.47
CA ARG A 223 14.35 -14.94 -6.86
C ARG A 223 15.11 -14.34 -5.68
#